data_AF-A0A938QB24-F1
#
_entry.id   AF-A0A938QB24-F1
#
_cell.length_a   1.000
_cell.length_b   1.000
_cell.length_c   1.000
_cell.angle_alpha   90.00
_cell.angle_beta   90.00
_cell.angle_gamma   90.00
#
_symmetry.space_group_name_H-M   'P 1'
#
loop_
_entity.id
_entity.type
_entity.pdbx_description
1 polymer ?
#
loop_
_entity_poly.entity_id
_entity_poly.type
_entity_poly.pdbx_seq_one_letter_code
_entity_poly.pdbx_strand_id
1 'polypeptide(L)'
;MPALSNARALRVIGQDLETRGLKTFDIRRQRDRFEVHCGYQAPPAPTPVLLEYSAADIDELESRAQSNRRDATAPLDLLSLSQMLRSLGGYFDGKNINLVRISNVESAGAEARFKIEGETERGERLTDERSASAIYDMGVNMYKQRGRATERYARWRR
;
A
#
# COMPACT_ATOMS: atom_id res chain seq x y z
N MET A 1 4.41 -18.41 12.36
CA MET A 1 4.82 -17.21 11.61
C MET A 1 3.68 -16.20 11.70
N PRO A 2 3.91 -14.95 12.15
CA PRO A 2 2.85 -13.95 12.16
C PRO A 2 2.37 -13.72 10.72
N ALA A 3 1.06 -13.52 10.55
CA ALA A 3 0.48 -13.18 9.26
C ALA A 3 1.12 -11.88 8.73
N LEU A 4 1.47 -11.86 7.45
CA LEU A 4 2.05 -10.70 6.79
C LEU A 4 1.04 -9.54 6.82
N SER A 5 1.37 -8.44 7.52
CA SER A 5 0.52 -7.24 7.56
C SER A 5 0.40 -6.64 6.16
N ASN A 6 -0.83 -6.34 5.73
CA ASN A 6 -1.07 -5.71 4.43
C ASN A 6 -0.43 -4.32 4.37
N ALA A 7 -0.46 -3.57 5.48
CA ALA A 7 0.20 -2.25 5.57
C ALA A 7 1.72 -2.32 5.35
N ARG A 8 2.37 -3.41 5.79
CA ARG A 8 3.79 -3.64 5.56
C ARG A 8 4.06 -4.04 4.12
N ALA A 9 3.36 -5.06 3.63
CA ALA A 9 3.55 -5.60 2.29
C ALA A 9 3.31 -4.55 1.20
N LEU A 10 2.18 -3.85 1.28
CA LEU A 10 1.79 -2.84 0.30
C LEU A 10 2.72 -1.63 0.30
N ARG A 11 3.30 -1.26 1.45
CA ARG A 11 4.33 -0.21 1.51
C ARG A 11 5.59 -0.62 0.73
N VAL A 12 6.05 -1.84 0.94
CA VAL A 12 7.26 -2.37 0.30
C VAL A 12 7.05 -2.50 -1.21
N ILE A 13 5.91 -3.07 -1.63
CA ILE A 13 5.52 -3.16 -3.03
C ILE A 13 5.46 -1.76 -3.66
N GLY A 14 4.79 -0.81 -3.02
CA GLY A 14 4.70 0.56 -3.51
C GLY A 14 6.07 1.22 -3.71
N GLN A 15 7.01 0.99 -2.80
CA GLN A 15 8.37 1.52 -2.92
C GLN A 15 9.14 0.89 -4.10
N ASP A 16 8.97 -0.41 -4.34
CA ASP A 16 9.57 -1.09 -5.49
C ASP A 16 8.96 -0.59 -6.82
N LEU A 17 7.63 -0.42 -6.88
CA LEU A 17 6.95 0.15 -8.04
C LEU A 17 7.41 1.58 -8.35
N GLU A 18 7.55 2.43 -7.34
CA GLU A 18 8.11 3.79 -7.46
C GLU A 18 9.52 3.77 -8.03
N THR A 19 10.38 2.90 -7.50
CA THR A 19 11.77 2.75 -7.94
C THR A 19 11.85 2.33 -9.41
N ARG A 20 10.90 1.52 -9.88
CA ARG A 20 10.79 1.06 -11.27
C ARG A 20 10.06 2.05 -12.19
N GLY A 21 9.53 3.16 -11.65
CA GLY A 21 8.74 4.14 -12.40
C GLY A 21 7.38 3.61 -12.86
N LEU A 22 6.86 2.54 -12.24
CA LEU A 22 5.61 1.90 -12.61
C LEU A 22 4.43 2.60 -11.93
N LYS A 23 3.71 3.41 -12.70
CA LYS A 23 2.60 4.24 -12.19
C LYS A 23 1.24 3.57 -12.28
N THR A 24 1.08 2.62 -13.22
CA THR A 24 -0.17 1.88 -13.44
C THR A 24 0.01 0.45 -12.98
N PHE A 25 -0.88 -0.01 -12.11
CA PHE A 25 -0.79 -1.33 -11.50
C PHE A 25 -2.15 -1.89 -11.09
N ASP A 26 -2.17 -3.21 -10.95
CA ASP A 26 -3.25 -4.02 -10.42
C ASP A 26 -2.64 -5.06 -9.49
N ILE A 27 -2.69 -4.77 -8.20
CA ILE A 27 -2.19 -5.60 -7.11
C ILE A 27 -3.31 -6.54 -6.69
N ARG A 28 -3.10 -7.84 -6.81
CA ARG A 28 -3.98 -8.89 -6.31
C ARG A 28 -3.32 -9.63 -5.16
N ARG A 29 -4.09 -9.89 -4.11
CA ARG A 29 -3.65 -10.75 -3.02
C ARG A 29 -4.07 -12.17 -3.32
N GLN A 30 -3.10 -13.04 -3.51
CA GLN A 30 -3.30 -14.49 -3.47
C GLN A 30 -2.89 -14.98 -2.08
N ARG A 31 -3.53 -16.03 -1.56
CA ARG A 31 -3.36 -16.60 -0.20
C ARG A 31 -2.08 -16.20 0.56
N ASP A 32 -0.92 -16.49 -0.02
CA ASP A 32 0.41 -16.25 0.53
C ASP A 32 1.27 -15.21 -0.22
N ARG A 33 0.93 -14.82 -1.46
CA ARG A 33 1.72 -13.89 -2.30
C ARG A 33 0.93 -12.68 -2.82
N PHE A 34 1.63 -11.69 -3.37
CA PHE A 34 1.02 -10.59 -4.11
C PHE A 34 1.41 -10.71 -5.58
N GLU A 35 0.41 -10.65 -6.44
CA GLU A 35 0.59 -10.56 -7.89
C GLU A 35 0.34 -9.12 -8.30
N VAL A 36 1.28 -8.50 -9.01
CA VAL A 36 1.15 -7.12 -9.45
C VAL A 36 1.28 -7.09 -10.96
N HIS A 37 0.16 -6.79 -11.62
CA HIS A 37 0.16 -6.54 -13.05
C HIS A 37 0.40 -5.06 -13.29
N CYS A 38 1.51 -4.72 -13.92
CA CYS A 38 1.89 -3.38 -14.30
C CYS A 38 2.08 -3.28 -15.80
N GLY A 39 2.24 -2.06 -16.31
CA GLY A 39 2.66 -1.85 -17.69
C GLY A 39 3.64 -0.69 -17.78
N TYR A 40 4.71 -0.85 -18.55
CA TYR A 40 5.51 0.29 -18.98
C TYR A 40 4.68 1.14 -19.94
N GLN A 41 4.38 2.38 -19.59
CA GLN A 41 3.60 3.31 -20.44
C GLN A 41 4.44 3.97 -21.55
N ALA A 42 5.61 3.43 -21.90
CA ALA A 42 6.41 3.96 -22.98
C ALA A 42 5.88 3.49 -24.36
N PRO A 43 5.70 4.39 -25.34
CA PRO A 43 5.38 4.00 -26.73
C PRO A 43 6.45 3.05 -27.30
N PRO A 44 6.13 2.12 -28.23
CA PRO A 44 4.92 2.04 -29.08
C PRO A 44 3.84 1.05 -28.60
N ALA A 45 4.05 0.31 -27.51
CA ALA A 45 3.02 -0.56 -26.94
C ALA A 45 3.27 -0.78 -25.44
N PRO A 46 2.22 -0.78 -24.60
CA PRO A 46 2.36 -1.14 -23.20
C PRO A 46 2.87 -2.58 -23.11
N THR A 47 4.09 -2.76 -22.59
CA THR A 47 4.59 -4.10 -22.28
C THR A 47 4.04 -4.47 -20.91
N PRO A 48 3.12 -5.44 -20.81
CA PRO A 48 2.61 -5.88 -19.52
C PRO A 48 3.75 -6.57 -18.76
N VAL A 49 3.89 -6.21 -17.49
CA VAL A 49 4.85 -6.81 -16.56
C VAL A 49 4.05 -7.42 -15.42
N LEU A 50 4.30 -8.70 -15.14
CA LEU A 50 3.79 -9.36 -13.95
C LEU A 50 4.95 -9.45 -12.93
N LEU A 51 4.74 -8.89 -11.75
CA LEU A 51 5.65 -9.01 -10.62
C LEU A 51 4.95 -9.85 -9.55
N GLU A 52 5.65 -10.85 -9.02
CA GLU A 52 5.17 -11.65 -7.89
C GLU A 52 6.01 -11.34 -6.65
N TYR A 53 5.35 -11.21 -5.51
CA TYR A 53 5.99 -10.97 -4.22
C TYR A 53 5.51 -11.98 -3.19
N SER A 54 6.38 -12.90 -2.82
CA SER A 54 6.20 -13.77 -1.66
C SER A 54 6.48 -13.01 -0.35
N ALA A 55 6.13 -13.60 0.79
CA ALA A 55 6.50 -13.04 2.08
C ALA A 55 8.03 -12.87 2.24
N ALA A 56 8.81 -13.81 1.69
CA ALA A 56 10.27 -13.75 1.71
C ALA A 56 10.81 -12.57 0.87
N ASP A 57 10.22 -12.32 -0.30
CA ASP A 57 10.60 -11.19 -1.16
C ASP A 57 10.30 -9.86 -0.46
N ILE A 58 9.17 -9.76 0.24
CA ILE A 58 8.81 -8.58 1.05
C ILE A 58 9.82 -8.36 2.18
N ASP A 59 10.23 -9.42 2.87
CA ASP A 59 11.23 -9.36 3.94
C ASP A 59 12.60 -8.90 3.40
N GLU A 60 13.03 -9.44 2.25
CA GLU A 60 14.29 -9.08 1.59
C GLU A 60 14.29 -7.62 1.14
N LEU A 61 13.23 -7.19 0.45
CA LEU A 61 13.09 -5.82 -0.03
C LEU A 61 13.04 -4.82 1.13
N GLU A 62 12.38 -5.17 2.24
CA GLU A 62 12.38 -4.32 3.43
C GLU A 62 13.75 -4.26 4.09
N SER A 63 14.45 -5.38 4.21
CA SER A 63 15.81 -5.43 4.75
C SER A 63 16.75 -4.56 3.91
N ARG A 64 16.70 -4.70 2.59
CA ARG A 64 17.47 -3.88 1.64
C ARG A 64 17.15 -2.40 1.76
N ALA A 65 15.86 -2.04 1.86
CA ALA A 65 15.44 -0.66 2.06
C ALA A 65 15.93 -0.09 3.39
N GLN A 66 15.95 -0.90 4.46
CA GLN A 66 16.44 -0.49 5.78
C GLN A 66 17.97 -0.34 5.81
N SER A 67 18.71 -1.22 5.16
CA SER A 67 20.18 -1.08 5.02
C SER A 67 20.58 0.13 4.20
N ASN A 68 19.75 0.53 3.23
CA ASN A 68 19.96 1.70 2.40
C ASN A 68 19.52 3.02 3.06
N ARG A 69 18.82 2.99 4.20
CA ARG A 69 18.50 4.18 5.00
C ARG A 69 19.74 4.69 5.71
N ARG A 70 20.59 5.42 4.98
CA ARG A 70 21.66 6.22 5.56
C ARG A 70 21.23 7.64 5.96
N ASP A 71 20.06 8.11 5.52
CA ASP A 71 19.53 9.44 5.88
C ASP A 71 18.03 9.41 6.18
N ALA A 72 17.68 9.27 7.47
CA ALA A 72 16.30 9.20 7.96
C ALA A 72 15.69 10.60 8.25
N THR A 73 15.95 11.57 7.37
CA THR A 73 15.50 12.98 7.53
C THR A 73 14.75 13.51 6.31
N ALA A 74 14.49 12.69 5.30
CA ALA A 74 13.64 13.09 4.18
C ALA A 74 12.17 13.22 4.68
N PRO A 75 11.48 14.34 4.38
CA PRO A 75 10.07 14.50 4.66
C PRO A 75 9.28 13.34 4.05
N LEU A 76 8.35 12.77 4.82
CA LEU A 76 7.44 11.76 4.32
C LEU A 76 6.55 12.41 3.26
N ASP A 77 6.77 12.08 1.99
CA ASP A 77 5.81 12.39 0.95
C ASP A 77 4.59 11.50 1.15
N LEU A 78 3.59 12.02 1.85
CA LEU A 78 2.32 11.32 2.11
C LEU A 78 1.50 11.10 0.83
N LEU A 79 1.86 11.77 -0.27
CA LEU A 79 1.28 11.55 -1.59
C LEU A 79 2.07 10.52 -2.41
N SER A 80 3.18 10.01 -1.89
CA SER A 80 3.89 8.90 -2.52
C SER A 80 3.00 7.65 -2.55
N LEU A 81 3.16 6.86 -3.61
CA LEU A 81 2.46 5.60 -3.81
C LEU A 81 2.70 4.64 -2.63
N SER A 82 3.94 4.56 -2.13
CA SER A 82 4.28 3.72 -1.00
C SER A 82 3.52 4.10 0.28
N GLN A 83 3.26 5.39 0.53
CA GLN A 83 2.47 5.83 1.68
C GLN A 83 0.96 5.70 1.48
N MET A 84 0.47 5.92 0.26
CA MET A 84 -0.93 5.68 -0.09
C MET A 84 -1.28 4.20 0.08
N LEU A 85 -0.47 3.31 -0.48
CA LEU A 85 -0.64 1.86 -0.36
C LEU A 85 -0.48 1.37 1.08
N ARG A 86 0.44 1.95 1.86
CA ARG A 86 0.54 1.68 3.30
C ARG A 86 -0.76 2.02 4.03
N SER A 87 -1.35 3.17 3.73
CA SER A 87 -2.57 3.65 4.39
C SER A 87 -3.76 2.76 4.05
N LEU A 88 -3.88 2.33 2.79
CA LEU A 88 -4.85 1.32 2.37
C LEU A 88 -4.63 -0.01 3.10
N GLY A 89 -3.40 -0.51 3.17
CA GLY A 89 -3.09 -1.73 3.91
C GLY A 89 -3.44 -1.63 5.40
N GLY A 90 -3.20 -0.47 6.02
CA GLY A 90 -3.60 -0.21 7.40
C GLY A 90 -5.11 -0.19 7.60
N TYR A 91 -5.86 0.29 6.61
CA TYR A 91 -7.32 0.23 6.60
C TYR A 91 -7.84 -1.21 6.56
N PHE A 92 -7.26 -2.07 5.71
CA PHE A 92 -7.60 -3.50 5.65
C PHE A 92 -7.25 -4.22 6.95
N ASP A 93 -6.02 -4.03 7.44
CA ASP A 93 -5.53 -4.63 8.69
C ASP A 93 -6.40 -4.20 9.89
N GLY A 94 -6.74 -2.91 9.99
CA GLY A 94 -7.51 -2.37 11.12
C GLY A 94 -8.99 -2.75 11.14
N LYS A 95 -9.57 -3.06 9.97
CA LYS A 95 -10.97 -3.52 9.86
C LYS A 95 -11.09 -5.04 9.76
N ASN A 96 -9.98 -5.77 9.81
CA ASN A 96 -9.92 -7.21 9.62
C ASN A 96 -10.61 -7.65 8.30
N ILE A 97 -10.37 -6.87 7.24
CA ILE A 97 -10.87 -7.14 5.90
C ILE A 97 -9.73 -7.80 5.12
N ASN A 98 -10.01 -8.97 4.55
CA ASN A 98 -9.08 -9.65 3.67
C ASN A 98 -8.97 -8.84 2.38
N LEU A 99 -7.77 -8.35 2.08
CA LEU A 99 -7.51 -7.68 0.82
C LEU A 99 -7.66 -8.68 -0.33
N VAL A 100 -8.36 -8.27 -1.40
CA VAL A 100 -8.49 -9.05 -2.63
C VAL A 100 -7.74 -8.36 -3.77
N ARG A 101 -7.97 -7.07 -3.99
CA ARG A 101 -7.39 -6.32 -5.11
C ARG A 101 -7.27 -4.82 -4.86
N ILE A 102 -6.22 -4.21 -5.39
CA ILE A 102 -6.06 -2.75 -5.50
C ILE A 102 -5.63 -2.45 -6.93
N SER A 103 -6.39 -1.63 -7.67
CA SER A 103 -6.02 -1.25 -9.03
C SER A 103 -6.23 0.23 -9.29
N ASN A 104 -5.39 0.82 -10.15
CA ASN A 104 -5.57 2.16 -10.68
C ASN A 104 -5.62 2.21 -12.21
N VAL A 105 -5.76 1.05 -12.86
CA VAL A 105 -5.74 0.88 -14.33
C VAL A 105 -6.94 1.55 -15.01
N GLU A 106 -8.10 1.58 -14.34
CA GLU A 106 -9.34 2.17 -14.88
C GLU A 106 -9.35 3.72 -14.80
N SER A 107 -8.34 4.33 -14.18
CA SER A 107 -8.22 5.78 -13.97
C SER A 107 -7.46 6.46 -15.11
N ALA A 108 -8.10 6.61 -16.27
CA ALA A 108 -7.56 7.31 -17.43
C ALA A 108 -7.78 8.85 -17.41
N GLY A 109 -7.94 9.45 -16.22
CA GLY A 109 -8.30 10.86 -16.03
C GLY A 109 -7.30 11.68 -15.20
N ALA A 110 -7.60 12.97 -15.00
CA ALA A 110 -6.73 13.92 -14.27
C ALA A 110 -6.58 13.62 -12.75
N GLU A 111 -7.46 12.78 -12.19
CA GLU A 111 -7.40 12.35 -10.79
C GLU A 111 -7.11 10.85 -10.71
N ALA A 112 -6.04 10.47 -10.03
CA ALA A 112 -5.74 9.07 -9.76
C ALA A 112 -6.81 8.50 -8.81
N ARG A 113 -7.61 7.56 -9.31
CA ARG A 113 -8.55 6.77 -8.49
C ARG A 113 -8.05 5.35 -8.33
N PHE A 114 -8.31 4.80 -7.16
CA PHE A 114 -7.92 3.46 -6.78
C PHE A 114 -9.19 2.68 -6.49
N LYS A 115 -9.39 1.61 -7.25
CA LYS A 115 -10.41 0.62 -6.98
C LYS A 115 -9.84 -0.39 -5.99
N ILE A 116 -10.50 -0.52 -4.85
CA ILE A 116 -10.11 -1.42 -3.78
C ILE A 116 -11.20 -2.47 -3.60
N GLU A 117 -10.79 -3.73 -3.56
CA GLU A 117 -11.67 -4.87 -3.33
C GLU A 117 -11.16 -5.64 -2.11
N GLY A 118 -12.07 -5.99 -1.22
CA GLY A 118 -11.80 -6.81 -0.05
C GLY A 118 -12.97 -7.70 0.31
N GLU A 119 -12.74 -8.61 1.24
CA GLU A 119 -13.72 -9.55 1.74
C GLU A 119 -13.70 -9.54 3.26
N THR A 120 -14.85 -9.36 3.90
CA THR A 120 -14.94 -9.46 5.37
C THR A 120 -14.83 -10.91 5.81
N GLU A 121 -14.60 -11.16 7.10
CA GLU A 121 -14.65 -12.54 7.65
C GLU A 121 -15.99 -13.25 7.42
N ARG A 122 -17.06 -12.48 7.13
CA ARG A 122 -18.40 -13.01 6.83
C ARG A 122 -18.59 -13.38 5.35
N GLY A 123 -17.55 -13.22 4.53
CA GLY A 123 -17.61 -13.45 3.08
C GLY A 123 -18.28 -12.32 2.30
N GLU A 124 -18.54 -11.17 2.94
CA GLU A 124 -19.14 -10.02 2.25
C GLU A 124 -18.07 -9.32 1.42
N ARG A 125 -18.29 -9.25 0.12
CA ARG A 125 -17.39 -8.58 -0.81
C ARG A 125 -17.60 -7.07 -0.77
N LEU A 126 -16.56 -6.35 -0.39
CA LEU A 126 -16.51 -4.90 -0.38
C LEU A 126 -15.75 -4.43 -1.62
N THR A 127 -16.42 -3.67 -2.48
CA THR A 127 -15.78 -2.96 -3.60
C THR A 127 -15.98 -1.48 -3.40
N ASP A 128 -14.90 -0.72 -3.52
CA ASP A 128 -14.90 0.71 -3.26
C ASP A 128 -13.94 1.42 -4.22
N GLU A 129 -14.25 2.66 -4.59
CA GLU A 129 -13.42 3.49 -5.46
C GLU A 129 -13.04 4.75 -4.68
N ARG A 130 -11.74 4.94 -4.48
CA ARG A 130 -11.20 6.01 -3.65
C ARG A 130 -10.27 6.89 -4.46
N SER A 131 -10.46 8.21 -4.36
CA SER A 131 -9.52 9.18 -4.91
C SER A 131 -8.20 9.17 -4.13
N ALA A 132 -7.12 9.63 -4.77
CA ALA A 132 -5.85 9.88 -4.08
C ALA A 132 -6.02 10.79 -2.84
N SER A 133 -6.90 11.80 -2.91
CA SER A 133 -7.22 12.67 -1.77
C SER A 133 -7.87 11.94 -0.60
N ALA A 134 -8.81 11.04 -0.86
CA ALA A 134 -9.44 10.24 0.19
C ALA A 134 -8.43 9.29 0.87
N ILE A 135 -7.46 8.77 0.12
CA ILE A 135 -6.38 7.93 0.66
C ILE A 135 -5.38 8.77 1.47
N TYR A 136 -5.05 9.98 1.01
CA TYR A 136 -4.25 10.93 1.76
C TYR A 136 -4.89 11.24 3.13
N ASP A 137 -6.20 11.52 3.16
CA ASP A 137 -6.92 11.76 4.42
C ASP A 137 -6.89 10.55 5.37
N MET A 138 -6.91 9.32 4.83
CA MET A 138 -6.69 8.11 5.64
C MET A 138 -5.28 8.08 6.25
N GLY A 139 -4.25 8.40 5.45
CA GLY A 139 -2.87 8.48 5.93
C GLY A 139 -2.68 9.54 7.02
N VAL A 140 -3.28 10.72 6.84
CA VAL A 140 -3.30 11.79 7.86
C VAL A 140 -4.00 11.32 9.13
N ASN A 141 -5.14 10.63 9.02
CA ASN A 141 -5.85 10.08 10.18
C ASN A 141 -5.05 9.00 10.90
N MET A 142 -4.33 8.14 10.19
CA MET A 142 -3.42 7.16 10.77
C MET A 142 -2.33 7.86 11.62
N TYR A 143 -1.73 8.95 11.10
CA TYR A 143 -0.73 9.73 11.85
C TYR A 143 -1.33 10.45 13.07
N LYS A 144 -2.53 11.04 12.94
CA LYS A 144 -3.26 11.67 14.06
C LYS A 144 -3.62 10.66 15.16
N GLN A 145 -3.99 9.43 14.79
CA GLN A 145 -4.26 8.36 15.76
C GLN A 145 -2.98 7.90 16.46
N ARG A 146 -1.84 7.86 15.75
CA ARG A 146 -0.53 7.54 16.34
C ARG A 146 -0.07 8.59 17.35
N GLY A 147 -0.28 9.89 17.06
CA GLY A 147 -0.02 10.98 18.01
C GLY A 147 -0.86 10.87 19.29
N ARG A 148 -2.15 10.53 19.17
CA ARG A 148 -3.04 10.31 20.32
C ARG A 148 -2.69 9.08 21.16
N ALA A 149 -2.16 8.03 20.53
CA ALA A 149 -1.65 6.86 21.24
C ALA A 149 -0.42 7.23 22.08
N THR A 150 0.53 8.01 21.53
CA THR A 150 1.69 8.50 22.26
C THR A 150 1.31 9.46 23.40
N GLU A 151 0.34 10.36 23.20
CA GLU A 151 -0.18 11.24 24.25
C GLU A 151 -0.90 10.49 25.38
N ARG A 152 -1.68 9.44 25.06
CA ARG A 152 -2.30 8.58 26.08
C ARG A 152 -1.24 7.89 26.94
N TYR A 153 -0.16 7.37 26.35
CA TYR A 153 0.94 6.78 27.13
C TYR A 153 1.70 7.80 27.99
N ALA A 154 1.86 9.04 27.53
CA ALA A 154 2.49 10.11 28.30
C ALA A 154 1.62 10.59 29.49
N ARG A 155 0.29 10.48 29.38
CA ARG A 155 -0.65 10.90 30.43
C ARG A 155 -0.74 9.93 31.62
N TRP A 156 -0.38 8.66 31.44
CA TRP A 156 -0.34 7.65 32.53
C TRP A 156 1.00 7.59 33.29
N ARG A 157 1.97 8.42 32.90
CA ARG A 157 3.31 8.49 33.52
C ARG A 157 3.55 9.78 34.32
N ARG A 158 2.47 10.49 34.70
CA ARG A 158 2.51 11.66 35.57
C ARG A 158 1.70 11.41 36.83
#